data_AF-A0A256ZPN5-F1
#
_entry.id   AF-A0A256ZPN5-F1
#
_cell.length_a   1.000
_cell.length_b   1.000
_cell.length_c   1.000
_cell.angle_alpha   90.00
_cell.angle_beta   90.00
_cell.angle_gamma   90.00
#
_symmetry.space_group_name_H-M   'P 1'
#
loop_
_entity.id
_entity.type
_entity.pdbx_description
1 polymer ?
#
loop_
_entity_poly.entity_id
_entity_poly.type
_entity_poly.pdbx_seq_one_letter_code
_entity_poly.pdbx_strand_id
1 'polypeptide(L)' 'MEYTRYEKARLIGARALQIKMGAPILMKLPKDMKRPIDIAKLELERKILPITVKRK' A
#
# COMPACT_ATOMS: atom_id res chain seq x y z
N MET A 1 7.15 -10.62 9.61
CA MET A 1 7.89 -9.35 9.72
C MET A 1 6.95 -8.30 10.26
N GLU A 2 7.14 -7.90 11.51
CA GLU A 2 6.38 -6.79 12.09
C GLU A 2 7.03 -5.47 11.66
N TYR A 3 6.26 -4.65 10.95
CA TYR A 3 6.62 -3.27 10.65
C TYR A 3 6.31 -2.41 11.87
N THR A 4 7.18 -1.45 12.17
CA THR A 4 6.87 -0.42 13.18
C THR A 4 5.69 0.43 12.73
N ARG A 5 5.04 1.13 13.66
CA ARG A 5 3.96 2.08 13.32
C ARG A 5 4.39 3.13 12.27
N TYR A 6 5.66 3.52 12.29
CA TYR A 6 6.23 4.49 11.34
C TYR A 6 6.45 3.88 9.95
N GLU A 7 7.01 2.67 9.91
CA GLU A 7 7.20 1.93 8.65
C GLU A 7 5.87 1.61 7.99
N LYS A 8 4.89 1.18 8.79
CA LYS A 8 3.52 0.91 8.33
C LYS A 8 2.90 2.15 7.70
N ALA A 9 2.99 3.30 8.37
CA ALA A 9 2.49 4.58 7.83
C ALA A 9 3.23 4.98 6.54
N ARG A 10 4.55 4.80 6.49
CA ARG A 10 5.37 5.16 5.31
C ARG A 10 5.07 4.28 4.11
N LEU A 11 4.91 2.97 4.31
CA LEU A 11 4.54 2.00 3.27
C LEU A 11 3.18 2.37 2.65
N ILE A 12 2.16 2.59 3.50
CA ILE A 12 0.82 2.96 3.05
C ILE A 12 0.85 4.29 2.28
N GLY A 13 1.55 5.30 2.81
CA GLY A 13 1.64 6.62 2.18
C GLY A 13 2.34 6.58 0.82
N ALA A 14 3.48 5.89 0.73
CA ALA A 14 4.21 5.73 -0.52
C ALA A 14 3.38 4.99 -1.58
N ARG A 15 2.68 3.92 -1.18
CA ARG A 15 1.84 3.15 -2.10
C ARG A 15 0.58 3.90 -2.53
N ALA A 16 -0.06 4.63 -1.62
CA ALA A 16 -1.19 5.49 -1.97
C ALA A 16 -0.80 6.56 -3.00
N LEU A 17 0.42 7.11 -2.90
CA LEU A 17 0.95 8.04 -3.90
C LEU A 17 1.13 7.36 -5.26
N GLN A 18 1.72 6.16 -5.31
CA GLN A 18 1.87 5.40 -6.55
C GLN A 18 0.51 5.17 -7.24
N ILE A 19 -0.50 4.76 -6.48
CA ILE A 19 -1.86 4.54 -7.00
C ILE A 19 -2.45 5.85 -7.53
N LYS A 20 -2.27 6.96 -6.82
CA LYS A 20 -2.70 8.29 -7.29
C LYS A 20 -2.01 8.70 -8.60
N MET A 21 -0.77 8.28 -8.81
CA MET A 21 0.01 8.53 -10.02
C MET A 21 -0.35 7.58 -11.18
N GLY A 22 -1.36 6.72 -11.03
CA GLY A 22 -1.80 5.79 -12.08
C GLY A 22 -1.01 4.48 -12.13
N ALA A 23 -0.26 4.14 -11.08
CA ALA A 23 0.40 2.85 -11.00
C ALA A 23 -0.61 1.70 -11.01
N PRO A 24 -0.30 0.56 -11.67
CA PRO A 24 -1.19 -0.59 -11.71
C PRO A 24 -1.38 -1.19 -10.31
N ILE A 25 -2.63 -1.56 -10.03
CA ILE A 25 -3.04 -2.16 -8.77
C ILE A 25 -3.00 -3.67 -8.97
N LEU A 26 -2.27 -4.37 -8.09
CA LEU A 26 -2.06 -5.82 -8.21
C LEU A 26 -3.26 -6.63 -7.69
N MET A 27 -4.26 -5.96 -7.11
CA MET A 27 -5.48 -6.54 -6.59
C MET A 27 -6.69 -6.13 -7.42
N LYS A 28 -7.63 -7.06 -7.62
CA LYS A 28 -8.98 -6.74 -8.10
C LYS A 28 -9.69 -5.88 -7.05
N LEU A 29 -9.81 -4.59 -7.32
CA LEU A 29 -10.59 -3.68 -6.50
C LEU A 29 -12.08 -4.06 -6.56
N PRO A 30 -12.78 -4.19 -5.41
CA PRO A 30 -14.22 -4.09 -5.43
C PRO A 30 -14.60 -2.69 -5.94
N LYS A 31 -15.63 -2.60 -6.79
CA LYS A 31 -16.02 -1.38 -7.53
C LYS A 31 -16.25 -0.14 -6.66
N ASP A 32 -16.42 -0.33 -5.35
CA ASP A 32 -16.72 0.72 -4.37
C ASP A 32 -15.47 1.34 -3.70
N MET A 33 -14.28 0.77 -3.88
CA MET A 33 -13.06 1.24 -3.21
C MET A 33 -12.29 2.27 -4.07
N LYS A 34 -12.62 3.55 -3.90
CA LYS A 34 -12.03 4.65 -4.69
C LYS A 34 -10.83 5.35 -4.05
N ARG A 35 -10.60 5.21 -2.74
CA ARG A 35 -9.54 5.95 -2.04
C ARG A 35 -8.19 5.22 -2.11
N PRO A 36 -7.12 5.84 -2.64
CA PRO A 36 -5.80 5.22 -2.76
C PRO A 36 -5.21 4.68 -1.44
N ILE A 37 -5.55 5.33 -0.32
CA ILE A 37 -5.08 4.94 1.02
C ILE A 37 -5.69 3.60 1.45
N ASP A 38 -6.96 3.37 1.17
CA ASP A 38 -7.64 2.14 1.56
C ASP A 38 -7.13 0.96 0.74
N ILE A 39 -6.84 1.20 -0.53
CA ILE A 39 -6.23 0.23 -1.44
C ILE A 39 -4.83 -0.16 -0.94
N ALA A 40 -4.01 0.84 -0.60
CA ALA A 40 -2.67 0.60 -0.05
C ALA A 40 -2.71 -0.17 1.29
N LYS A 41 -3.70 0.10 2.16
CA LYS A 41 -3.91 -0.66 3.39
C LYS A 41 -4.26 -2.11 3.11
N LEU A 42 -5.18 -2.35 2.17
CA LEU A 42 -5.62 -3.70 1.80
C LEU A 42 -4.48 -4.52 1.18
N GLU A 43 -3.67 -3.90 0.32
CA GLU A 43 -2.46 -4.54 -0.22
C GLU A 43 -1.48 -4.92 0.91
N LEU A 44 -1.38 -4.09 1.97
CA LEU A 44 -0.46 -4.32 3.08
C LEU A 44 -0.92 -5.47 3.96
N GLU A 45 -2.22 -5.54 4.24
CA GLU A 45 -2.83 -6.64 4.96
C GLU A 45 -2.66 -7.97 4.20
N ARG A 46 -2.75 -7.94 2.86
CA ARG A 46 -2.49 -9.11 2.02
C ARG A 46 -1.01 -9.39 1.75
N LYS A 47 -0.09 -8.56 2.26
CA LYS A 47 1.37 -8.68 2.08
C LYS A 47 1.81 -8.75 0.60
N ILE A 48 1.05 -8.10 -0.30
CA ILE A 48 1.35 -8.05 -1.75
C ILE A 48 1.96 -6.71 -2.18
N LEU A 49 2.36 -5.84 -1.25
CA LEU A 49 2.96 -4.56 -1.62
C LEU A 49 4.27 -4.77 -2.38
N PRO A 50 4.45 -4.11 -3.55
CA PRO A 50 5.68 -4.14 -4.31
C PRO A 50 6.75 -3.18 -3.74
N ILE A 51 6.78 -3.00 -2.42
CA ILE A 51 7.76 -2.15 -1.73
C ILE A 51 8.24 -2.84 -0.45
N THR A 52 9.54 -2.78 -0.21
CA THR A 52 10.17 -3.39 0.97
C THR A 52 10.84 -2.31 1.81
N VAL A 53 10.82 -2.47 3.14
CA VAL A 53 11.53 -1.58 4.04
C VAL A 53 12.98 -2.06 4.17
N LYS A 54 13.93 -1.19 3.84
CA LYS A 54 15.34 -1.41 4.12
C LYS A 54 15.71 -0.68 5.40
N ARG A 55 15.96 -1.43 6.48
CA ARG A 55 16.56 -0.91 7.71
C ARG A 55 18.08 -0.86 7.47
N LYS A 56 18.68 0.31 7.67
CA LYS A 56 20.13 0.45 7.77
C LYS A 56 20.55 0.29 9.22
#